data_AF-A0A1D6H616-F1
#
_entry.id   AF-A0A1D6H616-F1
#
_cell.length_a   1.000
_cell.length_b   1.000
_cell.length_c   1.000
_cell.angle_alpha   90.00
_cell.angle_beta   90.00
_cell.angle_gamma   90.00
#
_symmetry.space_group_name_H-M   'P 1'
#
loop_
_entity.id
_entity.type
_entity.pdbx_description
1 polymer ?
#
loop_
_entity_poly.entity_id
_entity_poly.type
_entity_poly.pdbx_seq_one_letter_code
_entity_poly.pdbx_strand_id
1 'polypeptide(L)'
;MPERHQSIDAQLRLLAPGKVSEDDKLVEYDALLVDRFLDILQDLHGPHLREFVQECYELSAEYENDRDEARLGELGSKLTSLPPGDSIVVASSFSHMLNLANLAEEVQIAHRRRIKLKRGDFADEASAPTESDIEETLKRLVSQLGKSREEVFDALKNQTVDLVFTAHPTQSVRRSLLQKHGRIRNCLRQLYAKDITADDKQELDEALQREIQAAFRTDEIRRTPPTPQDEMRAGMSYFHETIWKGVPKFLRRIDTALKNIGINERLPYNAPLIQFSSWMGGDRDGNPRVTPEVTRDVCLLARMMAANLYFSQIEDLMFELSMWRCSDELRIRADELHRSSRKAAKHYIGNRTVI
;
A
#
# COMPACT_ATOMS: atom_id res chain seq x y z
N MET A 1 20.55 2.20 -41.18
CA MET A 1 20.92 1.55 -39.90
C MET A 1 19.63 0.95 -39.36
N PRO A 2 19.49 -0.38 -39.26
CA PRO A 2 18.24 -0.98 -38.81
C PRO A 2 18.08 -0.75 -37.30
N GLU A 3 16.89 -0.30 -36.89
CA GLU A 3 16.49 0.05 -35.54
C GLU A 3 16.73 -1.10 -34.56
N ARG A 4 17.70 -0.94 -33.65
CA ARG A 4 17.82 -1.75 -32.43
C ARG A 4 16.85 -1.20 -31.39
N HIS A 5 15.55 -1.45 -31.55
CA HIS A 5 14.62 -1.33 -30.44
C HIS A 5 14.11 -2.73 -30.12
N GLN A 6 14.92 -3.49 -29.39
CA GLN A 6 14.35 -4.64 -28.68
C GLN A 6 13.43 -4.06 -27.61
N SER A 7 12.15 -4.47 -27.63
CA SER A 7 11.19 -4.06 -26.59
C SER A 7 11.67 -4.58 -25.24
N ILE A 8 11.44 -3.80 -24.17
CA ILE A 8 11.72 -4.19 -22.78
C ILE A 8 11.10 -5.56 -22.46
N ASP A 9 9.93 -5.88 -23.03
CA ASP A 9 9.27 -7.19 -22.92
C ASP A 9 10.18 -8.34 -23.39
N ALA A 10 10.91 -8.17 -24.49
CA ALA A 10 11.78 -9.22 -25.04
C ALA A 10 12.95 -9.53 -24.09
N GLN A 11 13.57 -8.49 -23.51
CA GLN A 11 14.68 -8.67 -22.56
C GLN A 11 14.19 -9.31 -21.25
N LEU A 12 13.05 -8.87 -20.73
CA LEU A 12 12.45 -9.47 -19.54
C LEU A 12 12.08 -10.94 -19.76
N ARG A 13 11.59 -11.32 -20.94
CA ARG A 13 11.30 -12.72 -21.28
C ARG A 13 12.55 -13.60 -21.39
N LEU A 14 13.73 -13.03 -21.67
CA LEU A 14 14.98 -13.80 -21.61
C LEU A 14 15.35 -14.15 -20.17
N LEU A 15 15.10 -13.23 -19.22
CA LEU A 15 15.34 -13.43 -17.79
C LEU A 15 14.29 -14.34 -17.13
N ALA A 16 13.03 -14.22 -17.55
CA ALA A 16 11.90 -15.01 -17.06
C ALA A 16 11.14 -15.69 -18.22
N PRO A 17 11.66 -16.81 -18.76
CA PRO A 17 11.15 -17.42 -19.99
C PRO A 17 9.80 -18.13 -19.84
N GLY A 18 9.42 -18.49 -18.62
CA GLY A 18 8.18 -19.23 -18.34
C GLY A 18 7.27 -18.49 -17.37
N LYS A 19 5.97 -18.55 -17.63
CA LYS A 19 4.95 -18.07 -16.68
C LYS A 19 4.93 -18.96 -15.44
N VAL A 20 4.84 -18.35 -14.25
CA VAL A 20 4.74 -19.10 -12.98
C VAL A 20 3.31 -19.48 -12.62
N SER A 21 2.31 -18.89 -13.28
CA SER A 21 0.89 -19.25 -13.21
C SER A 21 0.17 -18.89 -14.52
N GLU A 22 -1.03 -19.46 -14.77
CA GLU A 22 -1.79 -19.14 -16.00
C GLU A 22 -2.18 -17.67 -16.11
N ASP A 23 -2.41 -17.03 -14.96
CA ASP A 23 -2.75 -15.61 -14.82
C ASP A 23 -1.53 -14.73 -14.54
N ASP A 24 -0.32 -15.26 -14.73
CA ASP A 24 0.92 -14.49 -14.62
C ASP A 24 1.00 -13.47 -15.75
N LYS A 25 1.05 -12.20 -15.36
CA LYS A 25 1.15 -11.04 -16.25
C LYS A 25 2.29 -10.10 -15.82
N LEU A 26 3.21 -10.56 -14.96
CA LEU A 26 4.21 -9.68 -14.35
C LEU A 26 5.12 -9.04 -15.41
N VAL A 27 5.62 -9.84 -16.35
CA VAL A 27 6.45 -9.34 -17.46
C VAL A 27 5.68 -8.34 -18.32
N GLU A 28 4.40 -8.62 -18.62
CA GLU A 28 3.56 -7.71 -19.38
C GLU A 28 3.30 -6.39 -18.64
N TYR A 29 3.17 -6.42 -17.31
CA TYR A 29 3.00 -5.23 -16.47
C TYR A 29 4.29 -4.39 -16.41
N ASP A 30 5.43 -5.03 -16.16
CA ASP A 30 6.73 -4.37 -16.09
C ASP A 30 7.07 -3.69 -17.41
N ALA A 31 6.92 -4.40 -18.52
CA ALA A 31 7.16 -3.85 -19.85
C ALA A 31 6.28 -2.63 -20.12
N LEU A 32 4.97 -2.70 -19.83
CA LEU A 32 4.06 -1.56 -20.02
C LEU A 32 4.49 -0.32 -19.22
N LEU A 33 4.84 -0.50 -17.94
CA LEU A 33 5.22 0.61 -17.08
C LEU A 33 6.55 1.23 -17.48
N VAL A 34 7.55 0.41 -17.81
CA VAL A 34 8.87 0.88 -18.23
C VAL A 34 8.80 1.55 -19.60
N ASP A 35 8.05 1.00 -20.56
CA ASP A 35 7.87 1.62 -21.89
C ASP A 35 7.27 3.02 -21.76
N ARG A 36 6.18 3.17 -20.99
CA ARG A 36 5.57 4.50 -20.73
C ARG A 36 6.52 5.43 -19.99
N PHE A 37 7.31 4.91 -19.05
CA PHE A 37 8.29 5.71 -18.34
C PHE A 37 9.41 6.23 -19.28
N LEU A 38 9.91 5.40 -20.20
CA LEU A 38 10.92 5.81 -21.18
C LEU A 38 10.37 6.86 -22.16
N ASP A 39 9.12 6.75 -22.58
CA ASP A 39 8.46 7.77 -23.39
C ASP A 39 8.37 9.12 -22.63
N ILE A 40 7.97 9.09 -21.36
CA ILE A 40 7.95 10.28 -20.49
C ILE A 40 9.37 10.86 -20.30
N LEU A 41 10.38 10.01 -20.14
CA LEU A 41 11.77 10.43 -20.00
C LEU A 41 12.26 11.14 -21.27
N GLN A 42 11.91 10.62 -22.45
CA GLN A 42 12.21 11.25 -23.73
C GLN A 42 11.53 12.62 -23.86
N ASP A 43 10.25 12.72 -23.51
CA ASP A 43 9.50 13.98 -23.60
C ASP A 43 10.05 15.07 -22.68
N LEU A 44 10.61 14.68 -21.53
CA LEU A 44 11.15 15.62 -20.54
C LEU A 44 12.62 15.98 -20.77
N HIS A 45 13.44 15.03 -21.22
CA HIS A 45 14.90 15.16 -21.25
C HIS A 45 15.54 14.88 -22.62
N GLY A 46 14.74 14.55 -23.62
CA GLY A 46 15.17 14.29 -25.00
C GLY A 46 15.58 12.83 -25.27
N PRO A 47 15.73 12.47 -26.55
CA PRO A 47 15.98 11.09 -26.98
C PRO A 47 17.33 10.55 -26.51
N HIS A 48 18.36 11.39 -26.44
CA HIS A 48 19.70 10.94 -26.04
C HIS A 48 19.73 10.36 -24.61
N LEU A 49 19.03 10.98 -23.67
CA LEU A 49 18.99 10.49 -22.29
C LEU A 49 18.13 9.24 -22.16
N ARG A 50 17.02 9.16 -22.91
CA ARG A 50 16.20 7.94 -23.00
C ARG A 50 17.05 6.77 -23.50
N GLU A 51 17.74 6.95 -24.62
CA GLU A 51 18.62 5.94 -25.21
C GLU A 51 19.71 5.51 -24.23
N PHE A 52 20.35 6.46 -23.54
CA PHE A 52 21.36 6.14 -22.55
C PHE A 52 20.82 5.29 -21.38
N VAL A 53 19.66 5.66 -20.83
CA VAL A 53 19.01 4.89 -19.75
C VAL A 53 18.61 3.50 -20.24
N GLN A 54 18.07 3.41 -21.47
CA GLN A 54 17.74 2.14 -22.09
C GLN A 54 19.00 1.28 -22.24
N GLU A 55 20.07 1.75 -22.87
CA GLU A 55 21.33 1.01 -23.02
C GLU A 55 21.88 0.49 -21.67
N CYS A 56 21.82 1.32 -20.63
CA CYS A 56 22.24 0.91 -19.29
C CYS A 56 21.36 -0.22 -18.73
N TYR A 57 20.05 -0.19 -19.02
CA TYR A 57 19.12 -1.26 -18.67
C TYR A 57 19.44 -2.55 -19.44
N GLU A 58 19.67 -2.47 -20.77
CA GLU A 58 19.99 -3.64 -21.60
C GLU A 58 21.29 -4.31 -21.15
N LEU A 59 22.36 -3.52 -20.91
CA LEU A 59 23.63 -4.04 -20.41
C LEU A 59 23.50 -4.73 -19.05
N SER A 60 22.66 -4.18 -18.17
CA SER A 60 22.40 -4.77 -16.85
C SER A 60 21.59 -6.07 -16.95
N ALA A 61 20.63 -6.13 -17.87
CA ALA A 61 19.85 -7.33 -18.16
C ALA A 61 20.70 -8.43 -18.81
N GLU A 62 21.60 -8.06 -19.75
CA GLU A 62 22.56 -8.99 -20.35
C GLU A 62 23.51 -9.56 -19.30
N TYR A 63 24.03 -8.72 -18.39
CA TYR A 63 24.84 -9.16 -17.26
C TYR A 63 24.11 -10.17 -16.36
N GLU A 64 22.80 -10.00 -16.12
CA GLU A 64 22.04 -10.95 -15.30
C GLU A 64 21.93 -12.33 -15.97
N ASN A 65 21.99 -12.39 -17.30
CA ASN A 65 21.90 -13.62 -18.09
C ASN A 65 23.21 -14.42 -18.11
N ASP A 66 24.35 -13.77 -18.35
CA ASP A 66 25.65 -14.45 -18.53
C ASP A 66 26.66 -14.24 -17.38
N ARG A 67 26.42 -13.27 -16.49
CA ARG A 67 27.29 -12.84 -15.39
C ARG A 67 28.69 -12.40 -15.83
N ASP A 68 28.85 -11.92 -17.06
CA ASP A 68 30.14 -11.44 -17.56
C ASP A 68 30.52 -10.09 -16.93
N GLU A 69 31.58 -10.08 -16.11
CA GLU A 69 32.09 -8.88 -15.44
C GLU A 69 32.54 -7.79 -16.44
N ALA A 70 32.85 -8.13 -17.68
CA ALA A 70 33.16 -7.14 -18.71
C ALA A 70 31.99 -6.17 -18.94
N ARG A 71 30.74 -6.63 -18.78
CA ARG A 71 29.53 -5.80 -18.90
C ARG A 71 29.42 -4.78 -17.78
N LEU A 72 29.80 -5.14 -16.56
CA LEU A 72 29.88 -4.19 -15.44
C LEU A 72 30.98 -3.16 -15.67
N GLY A 73 32.10 -3.55 -16.26
CA GLY A 73 33.17 -2.63 -16.67
C GLY A 73 32.70 -1.61 -17.72
N GLU A 74 31.95 -2.06 -18.73
CA GLU A 74 31.35 -1.21 -19.75
C GLU A 74 30.32 -0.24 -19.15
N LEU A 75 29.40 -0.76 -18.32
CA LEU A 75 28.39 0.03 -17.62
C LEU A 75 29.04 1.09 -16.72
N GLY A 76 30.06 0.70 -15.94
CA GLY A 76 30.80 1.61 -15.07
C GLY A 76 31.51 2.73 -15.85
N SER A 77 32.08 2.41 -17.02
CA SER A 77 32.71 3.39 -17.89
C SER A 77 31.71 4.40 -18.45
N LYS A 78 30.52 3.93 -18.87
CA LYS A 78 29.41 4.81 -19.30
C LYS A 78 28.95 5.72 -18.16
N LEU A 79 28.67 5.15 -16.98
CA LEU A 79 28.15 5.91 -15.83
C LEU A 79 29.14 6.96 -15.31
N THR A 80 30.44 6.66 -15.28
CA THR A 80 31.47 7.60 -14.81
C THR A 80 31.77 8.73 -15.81
N SER A 81 31.40 8.55 -17.07
CA SER A 81 31.55 9.59 -18.10
C SER A 81 30.45 10.66 -18.08
N LEU A 82 29.37 10.44 -17.31
CA LEU A 82 28.23 11.35 -17.26
C LEU A 82 28.56 12.66 -16.51
N PRO A 83 28.10 13.81 -17.02
CA PRO A 83 28.05 15.04 -16.24
C PRO A 83 27.21 14.86 -14.97
N PRO A 84 27.50 15.58 -13.87
CA PRO A 84 26.79 15.42 -12.60
C PRO A 84 25.26 15.58 -12.69
N GLY A 85 24.78 16.47 -13.57
CA GLY A 85 23.34 16.66 -13.80
C GLY A 85 22.68 15.41 -14.39
N ASP A 86 23.33 14.80 -15.38
CA ASP A 86 22.83 13.61 -16.06
C ASP A 86 22.92 12.39 -15.13
N SER A 87 23.98 12.28 -14.32
CA SER A 87 24.11 11.21 -13.32
C SER A 87 22.92 11.17 -12.35
N ILE A 88 22.42 12.34 -11.92
CA ILE A 88 21.25 12.42 -11.03
C ILE A 88 19.99 11.92 -11.74
N VAL A 89 19.77 12.33 -13.00
CA VAL A 89 18.57 11.93 -13.75
C VAL A 89 18.61 10.44 -14.07
N VAL A 90 19.77 9.89 -14.47
CA VAL A 90 19.94 8.46 -14.72
C VAL A 90 19.70 7.65 -13.45
N ALA A 91 20.34 8.00 -12.32
CA ALA A 91 20.13 7.30 -11.05
C ALA A 91 18.68 7.37 -10.57
N SER A 92 18.04 8.54 -10.69
CA SER A 92 16.62 8.72 -10.34
C SER A 92 15.72 7.88 -11.25
N SER A 93 16.05 7.78 -12.55
CA SER A 93 15.28 6.99 -13.51
C SER A 93 15.29 5.50 -13.14
N PHE A 94 16.45 4.94 -12.77
CA PHE A 94 16.52 3.55 -12.29
C PHE A 94 15.79 3.33 -10.96
N SER A 95 15.84 4.30 -10.03
CA SER A 95 15.02 4.27 -8.80
C SER A 95 13.53 4.18 -9.13
N HIS A 96 13.06 5.01 -10.07
CA HIS A 96 11.66 5.03 -10.48
C HIS A 96 11.25 3.77 -11.24
N MET A 97 12.07 3.24 -12.15
CA MET A 97 11.79 1.98 -12.82
C MET A 97 11.68 0.82 -11.83
N LEU A 98 12.56 0.77 -10.83
CA LEU A 98 12.47 -0.23 -9.75
C LEU A 98 11.19 -0.06 -8.92
N ASN A 99 10.80 1.18 -8.60
CA ASN A 99 9.53 1.44 -7.92
C ASN A 99 8.34 0.99 -8.76
N LEU A 100 8.34 1.23 -10.08
CA LEU A 100 7.29 0.77 -10.98
C LEU A 100 7.21 -0.76 -11.04
N ALA A 101 8.35 -1.45 -11.11
CA ALA A 101 8.41 -2.92 -11.05
C ALA A 101 7.83 -3.46 -9.73
N ASN A 102 8.17 -2.85 -8.60
CA ASN A 102 7.58 -3.21 -7.31
C ASN A 102 6.05 -3.02 -7.30
N LEU A 103 5.52 -1.97 -7.95
CA LEU A 103 4.07 -1.76 -8.05
C LEU A 103 3.39 -2.80 -8.96
N ALA A 104 4.05 -3.21 -10.04
CA ALA A 104 3.56 -4.30 -10.90
C ALA A 104 3.55 -5.63 -10.16
N GLU A 105 4.59 -5.93 -9.37
CA GLU A 105 4.66 -7.10 -8.51
C GLU A 105 3.52 -7.08 -7.47
N GLU A 106 3.30 -5.95 -6.78
CA GLU A 106 2.19 -5.79 -5.84
C GLU A 106 0.82 -6.07 -6.49
N VAL A 107 0.60 -5.59 -7.72
CA VAL A 107 -0.64 -5.86 -8.48
C VAL A 107 -0.74 -7.33 -8.85
N GLN A 108 0.35 -7.94 -9.33
CA GLN A 108 0.38 -9.37 -9.65
C GLN A 108 0.07 -10.22 -8.41
N ILE A 109 0.71 -9.96 -7.27
CA ILE A 109 0.47 -10.69 -6.02
C ILE A 109 -0.97 -10.51 -5.54
N ALA A 110 -1.48 -9.28 -5.55
CA ALA A 110 -2.83 -8.97 -5.07
C ALA A 110 -3.94 -9.65 -5.89
N HIS A 111 -3.68 -9.93 -7.17
CA HIS A 111 -4.66 -10.50 -8.10
C HIS A 111 -4.33 -11.93 -8.56
N ARG A 112 -3.20 -12.50 -8.14
CA ARG A 112 -2.85 -13.89 -8.41
C ARG A 112 -3.92 -14.80 -7.83
N ARG A 113 -4.45 -15.68 -8.67
CA ARG A 113 -5.44 -16.67 -8.28
C ARG A 113 -4.78 -17.70 -7.36
N ARG A 114 -5.38 -17.96 -6.19
CA ARG A 114 -4.92 -19.03 -5.31
C ARG A 114 -5.14 -20.38 -5.99
N ILE A 115 -4.08 -21.17 -6.11
CA ILE A 115 -4.11 -22.55 -6.62
C ILE A 115 -4.30 -23.47 -5.41
N LYS A 116 -5.33 -24.32 -5.43
CA LYS A 116 -5.68 -25.21 -4.30
C LYS A 116 -4.82 -26.47 -4.17
N LEU A 117 -3.82 -26.64 -5.03
CA LEU A 117 -2.90 -27.79 -4.98
C LEU A 117 -1.89 -27.55 -3.84
N LYS A 118 -2.26 -28.02 -2.65
CA LYS A 118 -1.44 -27.97 -1.43
C LYS A 118 -0.89 -29.36 -1.12
N ARG A 119 0.33 -29.44 -0.59
CA ARG A 119 0.94 -30.72 -0.16
C ARG A 119 0.38 -31.21 1.17
N GLY A 120 -0.22 -30.31 1.96
CA GLY A 120 -0.78 -30.58 3.28
C GLY A 120 0.26 -30.56 4.40
N ASP A 121 1.45 -30.00 4.18
CA ASP A 121 2.55 -29.95 5.14
C ASP A 121 2.97 -28.51 5.51
N PHE A 122 3.94 -28.37 6.41
CA PHE A 122 4.41 -27.06 6.86
C PHE A 122 5.06 -26.21 5.77
N ALA A 123 5.51 -26.81 4.65
CA ALA A 123 6.11 -26.05 3.56
C ALA A 123 5.06 -25.21 2.81
N ASP A 124 3.80 -25.62 2.82
CA ASP A 124 2.71 -24.83 2.22
C ASP A 124 2.53 -23.46 2.91
N GLU A 125 2.79 -23.38 4.22
CA GLU A 125 2.61 -22.16 5.01
C GLU A 125 3.76 -21.14 4.84
N ALA A 126 4.81 -21.52 4.10
CA ALA A 126 5.97 -20.65 3.86
C ALA A 126 5.78 -19.68 2.67
N SER A 127 4.71 -19.82 1.89
CA SER A 127 4.48 -18.99 0.71
C SER A 127 3.00 -18.60 0.54
N ALA A 128 2.74 -17.33 0.24
CA ALA A 128 1.38 -16.79 0.08
C ALA A 128 0.48 -17.52 -0.94
N PRO A 129 0.98 -18.09 -2.06
CA PRO A 129 0.14 -18.88 -2.97
C PRO A 129 -0.40 -20.18 -2.36
N THR A 130 0.29 -20.75 -1.37
CA THR A 130 0.00 -22.06 -0.76
C THR A 130 -0.47 -21.97 0.69
N GLU A 131 -0.23 -20.85 1.38
CA GLU A 131 -0.61 -20.67 2.78
C GLU A 131 -2.11 -20.88 3.02
N SER A 132 -2.45 -21.32 4.21
CA SER A 132 -3.83 -21.48 4.64
C SER A 132 -4.49 -20.12 4.89
N ASP A 133 -5.66 -19.88 4.30
CA ASP A 133 -6.49 -18.80 4.80
C ASP A 133 -7.05 -19.13 6.21
N ILE A 134 -7.68 -18.13 6.83
CA ILE A 134 -8.24 -18.30 8.17
C ILE A 134 -9.25 -19.44 8.24
N GLU A 135 -10.12 -19.61 7.23
CA GLU A 135 -11.14 -20.67 7.23
C GLU A 135 -10.50 -22.06 7.09
N GLU A 136 -9.50 -22.21 6.23
CA GLU A 136 -8.71 -23.42 6.10
C GLU A 136 -8.01 -23.78 7.41
N THR A 137 -7.48 -22.78 8.12
CA THR A 137 -6.87 -22.97 9.45
C THR A 137 -7.90 -23.42 10.48
N LEU A 138 -9.07 -22.77 10.55
CA LEU A 138 -10.14 -23.17 11.48
C LEU A 138 -10.64 -24.59 11.18
N LYS A 139 -10.81 -24.92 9.90
CA LYS A 139 -11.20 -26.28 9.47
C LYS A 139 -10.15 -27.32 9.85
N ARG A 140 -8.86 -27.03 9.68
CA ARG A 140 -7.78 -27.93 10.10
C ARG A 140 -7.78 -28.16 11.60
N LEU A 141 -7.98 -27.11 12.40
CA LEU A 141 -8.07 -27.21 13.87
C LEU A 141 -9.20 -28.16 14.30
N VAL A 142 -10.38 -28.04 13.70
CA VAL A 142 -11.55 -28.86 14.05
C VAL A 142 -11.43 -30.28 13.50
N SER A 143 -11.10 -30.43 12.22
CA SER A 143 -11.17 -31.74 11.53
C SER A 143 -9.94 -32.63 11.72
N GLN A 144 -8.74 -32.05 11.83
CA GLN A 144 -7.50 -32.83 11.89
C GLN A 144 -6.90 -32.84 13.30
N LEU A 145 -6.98 -31.71 14.01
CA LEU A 145 -6.43 -31.57 15.37
C LEU A 145 -7.45 -31.83 16.47
N GLY A 146 -8.71 -32.11 16.12
CA GLY A 146 -9.76 -32.52 17.05
C GLY A 146 -10.19 -31.45 18.05
N LYS A 147 -9.96 -30.16 17.76
CA LYS A 147 -10.41 -29.05 18.62
C LYS A 147 -11.91 -28.85 18.49
N SER A 148 -12.57 -28.55 19.61
CA SER A 148 -13.97 -28.14 19.56
C SER A 148 -14.11 -26.76 18.92
N ARG A 149 -15.28 -26.45 18.40
CA ARG A 149 -15.54 -25.15 17.75
C ARG A 149 -15.52 -24.03 18.79
N GLU A 150 -16.00 -24.35 19.98
CA GLU A 150 -16.06 -23.48 21.16
C GLU A 150 -14.65 -23.16 21.66
N GLU A 151 -13.74 -24.15 21.71
CA GLU A 151 -12.32 -23.93 22.05
C GLU A 151 -11.65 -22.96 21.07
N VAL A 152 -11.90 -23.12 19.77
CA VAL A 152 -11.36 -22.24 18.73
C VAL A 152 -11.91 -20.82 18.87
N PHE A 153 -13.23 -20.68 19.11
CA PHE A 153 -13.85 -19.37 19.29
C PHE A 153 -13.36 -18.66 20.56
N ASP A 154 -13.23 -19.38 21.67
CA ASP A 154 -12.69 -18.85 22.92
C ASP A 154 -11.21 -18.45 22.78
N ALA A 155 -10.41 -19.22 22.05
CA ALA A 155 -9.03 -18.85 21.75
C ALA A 155 -8.96 -17.53 20.96
N LEU A 156 -9.78 -17.37 19.91
CA LEU A 156 -9.83 -16.15 19.11
C LEU A 156 -10.26 -14.92 19.91
N LYS A 157 -11.17 -15.06 20.89
CA LYS A 157 -11.58 -13.95 21.77
C LYS A 157 -10.44 -13.44 22.65
N ASN A 158 -9.49 -14.31 23.00
CA ASN A 158 -8.40 -14.01 23.92
C ASN A 158 -7.04 -13.81 23.22
N GLN A 159 -6.98 -13.97 21.90
CA GLN A 159 -5.78 -13.75 21.12
C GLN A 159 -5.60 -12.26 20.81
N THR A 160 -4.35 -11.79 20.87
CA THR A 160 -3.95 -10.47 20.39
C THR A 160 -2.67 -10.59 19.57
N VAL A 161 -2.68 -10.01 18.37
CA VAL A 161 -1.50 -9.78 17.56
C VAL A 161 -1.20 -8.28 17.59
N ASP A 162 -0.04 -7.90 18.14
CA ASP A 162 0.42 -6.50 18.14
C ASP A 162 1.51 -6.30 17.08
N LEU A 163 1.23 -5.43 16.11
CA LEU A 163 2.15 -5.09 15.03
C LEU A 163 2.82 -3.74 15.34
N VAL A 164 4.14 -3.78 15.58
CA VAL A 164 4.92 -2.60 15.97
C VAL A 164 5.57 -1.96 14.75
N PHE A 165 5.11 -0.75 14.37
CA PHE A 165 5.69 0.02 13.27
C PHE A 165 6.99 0.73 13.69
N THR A 166 8.02 0.53 12.89
CA THR A 166 9.33 1.19 13.03
C THR A 166 9.55 2.21 11.91
N ALA A 167 10.52 3.12 12.10
CA ALA A 167 10.92 4.05 11.05
C ALA A 167 11.64 3.29 9.92
N HIS A 168 11.43 3.71 8.67
CA HIS A 168 12.16 3.16 7.54
C HIS A 168 13.56 3.79 7.46
N PRO A 169 14.66 3.01 7.44
CA PRO A 169 16.02 3.52 7.58
C PRO A 169 16.46 4.44 6.43
N THR A 170 15.94 4.23 5.22
CA THR A 170 16.42 4.93 4.00
C THR A 170 15.34 5.70 3.23
N GLN A 171 14.04 5.45 3.45
CA GLN A 171 12.96 5.98 2.60
C GLN A 171 11.71 6.29 3.43
N SER A 172 11.58 7.54 3.87
CA SER A 172 10.29 8.07 4.35
C SER A 172 9.45 8.51 3.15
N VAL A 173 8.80 7.54 2.49
CA VAL A 173 7.90 7.79 1.37
C VAL A 173 6.77 8.72 1.83
N ARG A 174 6.60 9.85 1.15
CA ARG A 174 5.56 10.83 1.48
C ARG A 174 4.18 10.25 1.13
N ARG A 175 3.16 10.61 1.92
CA ARG A 175 1.76 10.24 1.63
C ARG A 175 1.32 10.56 0.20
N SER A 176 1.76 11.70 -0.33
CA SER A 176 1.47 12.10 -1.72
C SER A 176 1.98 11.10 -2.76
N LEU A 177 3.14 10.48 -2.51
CA LEU A 177 3.73 9.48 -3.40
C LEU A 177 3.01 8.13 -3.27
N LEU A 178 2.66 7.72 -2.05
CA LEU A 178 1.83 6.52 -1.82
C LEU A 178 0.47 6.59 -2.54
N GLN A 179 -0.16 7.77 -2.57
CA GLN A 179 -1.40 7.98 -3.31
C GLN A 179 -1.21 7.88 -4.83
N LYS A 180 -0.09 8.40 -5.36
CA LYS A 180 0.25 8.25 -6.79
C LYS A 180 0.48 6.78 -7.14
N HIS A 181 1.25 6.07 -6.32
CA HIS A 181 1.47 4.63 -6.46
C HIS A 181 0.14 3.86 -6.43
N GLY A 182 -0.77 4.21 -5.51
CA GLY A 182 -2.13 3.65 -5.49
C GLY A 182 -2.91 3.88 -6.78
N ARG A 183 -2.81 5.06 -7.38
CA ARG A 183 -3.46 5.35 -8.67
C ARG A 183 -2.83 4.58 -9.83
N ILE A 184 -1.49 4.47 -9.87
CA ILE A 184 -0.76 3.64 -10.86
C ILE A 184 -1.24 2.18 -10.79
N ARG A 185 -1.27 1.59 -9.59
CA ARG A 185 -1.78 0.22 -9.38
C ARG A 185 -3.24 0.06 -9.84
N ASN A 186 -4.07 1.05 -9.55
CA ASN A 186 -5.47 1.04 -9.96
C ASN A 186 -5.65 1.13 -11.48
N CYS A 187 -4.86 1.95 -12.17
CA CYS A 187 -4.86 2.03 -13.63
C CYS A 187 -4.39 0.71 -14.24
N LEU A 188 -3.26 0.17 -13.77
CA LEU A 188 -2.70 -1.10 -14.24
C LEU A 188 -3.72 -2.25 -14.10
N ARG A 189 -4.38 -2.36 -12.94
CA ARG A 189 -5.43 -3.35 -12.71
C ARG A 189 -6.60 -3.21 -13.69
N GLN A 190 -7.05 -1.97 -13.94
CA GLN A 190 -8.21 -1.71 -14.81
C GLN A 190 -7.91 -1.96 -16.29
N LEU A 191 -6.70 -1.62 -16.75
CA LEU A 191 -6.25 -1.84 -18.12
C LEU A 191 -6.29 -3.31 -18.56
N TYR A 192 -6.13 -4.24 -17.59
CA TYR A 192 -6.17 -5.68 -17.84
C TYR A 192 -7.49 -6.35 -17.40
N ALA A 193 -8.54 -5.56 -17.16
CA ALA A 193 -9.90 -6.06 -16.99
C ALA A 193 -10.37 -6.76 -18.28
N LYS A 194 -11.22 -7.79 -18.14
CA LYS A 194 -11.63 -8.64 -19.27
C LYS A 194 -12.49 -7.92 -20.31
N ASP A 195 -13.36 -7.02 -19.86
CA ASP A 195 -14.41 -6.41 -20.68
C ASP A 195 -14.25 -4.87 -20.73
N ILE A 196 -13.03 -4.41 -21.07
CA ILE A 196 -12.72 -2.98 -21.20
C ILE A 196 -12.97 -2.49 -22.64
N THR A 197 -13.62 -1.33 -22.79
CA THR A 197 -13.82 -0.73 -24.12
C THR A 197 -12.53 -0.08 -24.64
N ALA A 198 -12.46 0.19 -25.95
CA ALA A 198 -11.29 0.85 -26.53
C ALA A 198 -11.07 2.26 -25.96
N ASP A 199 -12.16 3.02 -25.81
CA ASP A 199 -12.14 4.38 -25.28
C ASP A 199 -11.72 4.38 -23.80
N ASP A 200 -12.31 3.50 -22.97
CA ASP A 200 -11.91 3.37 -21.55
C ASP A 200 -10.42 2.99 -21.42
N LYS A 201 -9.93 2.11 -22.30
CA LYS A 201 -8.53 1.69 -22.30
C LYS A 201 -7.62 2.87 -22.66
N GLN A 202 -8.00 3.70 -23.63
CA GLN A 202 -7.24 4.88 -23.99
C GLN A 202 -7.20 5.88 -22.82
N GLU A 203 -8.35 6.20 -22.22
CA GLU A 203 -8.43 7.12 -21.07
C GLU A 203 -7.62 6.62 -19.87
N LEU A 204 -7.63 5.30 -19.61
CA LEU A 204 -6.84 4.69 -18.54
C LEU A 204 -5.33 4.70 -18.83
N ASP A 205 -4.92 4.55 -20.10
CA ASP A 205 -3.52 4.65 -20.50
C ASP A 205 -3.00 6.08 -20.34
N GLU A 206 -3.78 7.08 -20.76
CA GLU A 206 -3.49 8.51 -20.54
C GLU A 206 -3.41 8.84 -19.04
N ALA A 207 -4.33 8.31 -18.23
CA ALA A 207 -4.29 8.46 -16.79
C ALA A 207 -3.05 7.81 -16.16
N LEU A 208 -2.64 6.62 -16.62
CA LEU A 208 -1.43 5.93 -16.18
C LEU A 208 -0.19 6.77 -16.47
N GLN A 209 -0.02 7.24 -17.70
CA GLN A 209 1.09 8.10 -18.11
C GLN A 209 1.19 9.35 -17.24
N ARG A 210 0.06 10.03 -17.00
CA ARG A 210 -0.01 11.22 -16.15
C ARG A 210 0.42 10.93 -14.71
N GLU A 211 0.02 9.80 -14.13
CA GLU A 211 0.42 9.44 -12.76
C GLU A 211 1.89 9.03 -12.66
N ILE A 212 2.43 8.30 -13.66
CA ILE A 212 3.87 7.98 -13.74
C ILE A 212 4.68 9.27 -13.81
N GLN A 213 4.34 10.20 -14.71
CA GLN A 213 5.01 11.49 -14.83
C GLN A 213 4.91 12.30 -13.52
N ALA A 214 3.74 12.30 -12.88
CA ALA A 214 3.55 13.00 -11.62
C ALA A 214 4.35 12.38 -10.47
N ALA A 215 4.59 11.07 -10.48
CA ALA A 215 5.47 10.40 -9.52
C ALA A 215 6.94 10.76 -9.81
N PHE A 216 7.38 10.66 -11.07
CA PHE A 216 8.74 11.00 -11.50
C PHE A 216 9.15 12.43 -11.16
N ARG A 217 8.23 13.39 -11.34
CA ARG A 217 8.49 14.81 -11.03
C ARG A 217 8.32 15.17 -9.55
N THR A 218 8.03 14.19 -8.69
CA THR A 218 7.95 14.38 -7.24
C THR A 218 9.21 13.83 -6.60
N ASP A 219 10.04 14.70 -5.98
CA ASP A 219 11.27 14.30 -5.28
C ASP A 219 11.02 13.12 -4.30
N GLU A 220 11.51 11.92 -4.65
CA GLU A 220 11.51 10.74 -3.77
C GLU A 220 12.49 10.94 -2.62
N ILE A 221 13.69 11.43 -2.95
CA ILE A 221 14.76 11.73 -2.00
C ILE A 221 14.54 13.13 -1.46
N ARG A 222 14.28 13.24 -0.16
CA ARG A 222 14.19 14.54 0.50
C ARG A 222 15.57 15.19 0.51
N ARG A 223 15.65 16.45 0.07
CA ARG A 223 16.87 17.28 0.16
C ARG A 223 17.37 17.47 1.61
N THR A 224 16.46 17.36 2.57
CA THR A 224 16.76 17.40 4.01
C THR A 224 16.28 16.10 4.67
N PRO A 225 17.08 15.50 5.58
CA PRO A 225 16.65 14.34 6.35
C PRO A 225 15.31 14.62 7.04
N PRO A 226 14.40 13.63 7.09
CA PRO A 226 13.13 13.78 7.81
C PRO A 226 13.39 14.03 9.31
N THR A 227 12.54 14.84 9.91
CA THR A 227 12.46 14.93 11.38
C THR A 227 11.78 13.67 11.93
N PRO A 228 12.01 13.27 13.20
CA PRO A 228 11.28 12.14 13.79
C PRO A 228 9.75 12.30 13.71
N GLN A 229 9.24 13.54 13.79
CA GLN A 229 7.82 13.84 13.59
C GLN A 229 7.36 13.56 12.15
N ASP A 230 8.23 13.77 11.14
CA ASP A 230 7.93 13.44 9.75
C ASP A 230 7.89 11.93 9.52
N GLU A 231 8.79 11.18 10.16
CA GLU A 231 8.80 9.72 10.10
C GLU A 231 7.50 9.14 10.68
N MET A 232 7.08 9.63 11.86
CA MET A 232 5.78 9.25 12.43
C MET A 232 4.61 9.57 11.48
N ARG A 233 4.59 10.77 10.89
CA ARG A 233 3.54 11.15 9.92
C ARG A 233 3.56 10.27 8.67
N ALA A 234 4.73 9.86 8.21
CA ALA A 234 4.87 8.95 7.08
C ALA A 234 4.38 7.54 7.43
N GLY A 235 4.79 6.97 8.57
CA GLY A 235 4.31 5.66 9.02
C GLY A 235 2.79 5.61 9.20
N MET A 236 2.20 6.67 9.77
CA MET A 236 0.75 6.78 9.95
C MET A 236 -0.04 6.92 8.64
N SER A 237 0.62 7.17 7.50
CA SER A 237 -0.07 7.24 6.21
C SER A 237 -0.67 5.88 5.80
N TYR A 238 -0.04 4.76 6.16
CA TYR A 238 -0.59 3.42 5.90
C TYR A 238 -1.90 3.18 6.65
N PHE A 239 -2.09 3.78 7.84
CA PHE A 239 -3.39 3.73 8.52
C PHE A 239 -4.49 4.36 7.69
N HIS A 240 -4.23 5.56 7.20
CA HIS A 240 -5.19 6.31 6.41
C HIS A 240 -5.51 5.61 5.07
N GLU A 241 -4.49 5.09 4.39
CA GLU A 241 -4.65 4.56 3.04
C GLU A 241 -5.18 3.10 3.01
N THR A 242 -4.78 2.23 3.95
CA THR A 242 -5.11 0.79 3.88
C THR A 242 -5.63 0.18 5.18
N ILE A 243 -4.93 0.36 6.31
CA ILE A 243 -5.19 -0.42 7.54
C ILE A 243 -6.55 -0.09 8.15
N TRP A 244 -6.95 1.20 8.17
CA TRP A 244 -8.20 1.65 8.78
C TRP A 244 -9.43 0.93 8.20
N LYS A 245 -9.44 0.70 6.88
CA LYS A 245 -10.50 -0.07 6.20
C LYS A 245 -10.21 -1.57 6.16
N GLY A 246 -8.93 -1.96 6.21
CA GLY A 246 -8.48 -3.34 6.15
C GLY A 246 -8.85 -4.17 7.39
N VAL A 247 -8.63 -3.63 8.59
CA VAL A 247 -8.93 -4.33 9.86
C VAL A 247 -10.39 -4.78 9.95
N PRO A 248 -11.41 -3.89 9.82
CA PRO A 248 -12.80 -4.34 9.91
C PRO A 248 -13.20 -5.29 8.78
N LYS A 249 -12.59 -5.18 7.59
CA LYS A 249 -12.80 -6.13 6.48
C LYS A 249 -12.27 -7.52 6.82
N PHE A 250 -11.11 -7.61 7.46
CA PHE A 250 -10.55 -8.88 7.92
C PHE A 250 -11.33 -9.47 9.09
N LEU A 251 -11.73 -8.67 10.09
CA LEU A 251 -12.58 -9.15 11.19
C LEU A 251 -13.92 -9.70 10.67
N ARG A 252 -14.49 -9.08 9.63
CA ARG A 252 -15.68 -9.62 8.94
C ARG A 252 -15.40 -10.95 8.22
N ARG A 253 -14.18 -11.18 7.73
CA ARG A 253 -13.77 -12.49 7.17
C ARG A 253 -13.71 -13.56 8.25
N ILE A 254 -13.27 -13.22 9.46
CA ILE A 254 -13.27 -14.12 10.62
C ILE A 254 -14.71 -14.52 10.97
N ASP A 255 -15.64 -13.57 11.04
CA ASP A 255 -17.06 -13.87 11.29
C ASP A 255 -17.62 -14.89 10.27
N THR A 256 -17.27 -14.72 8.99
CA THR A 256 -17.67 -15.67 7.93
C THR A 256 -17.05 -17.06 8.16
N ALA A 257 -15.76 -17.12 8.49
CA ALA A 257 -15.06 -18.39 8.73
C ALA A 257 -15.61 -19.12 9.97
N LEU A 258 -15.91 -18.39 11.05
CA LEU A 258 -16.56 -18.90 12.26
C LEU A 258 -17.93 -19.51 11.94
N LYS A 259 -18.76 -18.82 11.16
CA LYS A 259 -20.04 -19.34 10.69
C LYS A 259 -19.90 -20.63 9.89
N ASN A 260 -18.89 -20.72 9.03
CA ASN A 260 -18.64 -21.88 8.19
C ASN A 260 -18.17 -23.11 8.97
N ILE A 261 -17.60 -22.95 10.17
CA ILE A 261 -17.33 -24.07 11.09
C ILE A 261 -18.47 -24.35 12.07
N GLY A 262 -19.58 -23.58 12.01
CA GLY A 262 -20.79 -23.80 12.81
C GLY A 262 -20.97 -22.89 14.03
N ILE A 263 -20.16 -21.83 14.19
CA ILE A 263 -20.35 -20.81 15.23
C ILE A 263 -21.26 -19.70 14.68
N ASN A 264 -22.46 -19.57 15.24
CA ASN A 264 -23.46 -18.57 14.78
C ASN A 264 -23.28 -17.18 15.42
N GLU A 265 -22.26 -17.01 16.26
CA GLU A 265 -21.89 -15.73 16.88
C GLU A 265 -20.81 -15.02 16.08
N ARG A 266 -20.84 -13.69 16.08
CA ARG A 266 -19.72 -12.87 15.59
C ARG A 266 -18.64 -12.81 16.65
N LEU A 267 -17.40 -12.55 16.23
CA LEU A 267 -16.36 -12.16 17.18
C LEU A 267 -16.81 -10.88 17.90
N PRO A 268 -16.76 -10.83 19.26
CA PRO A 268 -17.12 -9.62 19.99
C PRO A 268 -16.35 -8.40 19.48
N TYR A 269 -17.05 -7.30 19.20
CA TYR A 269 -16.44 -6.10 18.60
C TYR A 269 -15.40 -5.42 19.51
N ASN A 270 -15.38 -5.77 20.79
CA ASN A 270 -14.43 -5.30 21.80
C ASN A 270 -13.23 -6.23 22.00
N ALA A 271 -13.16 -7.37 21.29
CA ALA A 271 -12.00 -8.26 21.34
C ALA A 271 -10.80 -7.61 20.60
N PRO A 272 -9.66 -7.38 21.26
CA PRO A 272 -8.51 -6.70 20.67
C PRO A 272 -7.64 -7.67 19.86
N LEU A 273 -8.24 -8.30 18.82
CA LEU A 273 -7.55 -9.34 18.05
C LEU A 273 -6.30 -8.82 17.33
N ILE A 274 -6.36 -7.58 16.82
CA ILE A 274 -5.25 -6.92 16.15
C ILE A 274 -5.05 -5.55 16.80
N GLN A 275 -3.83 -5.31 17.26
CA GLN A 275 -3.38 -4.03 17.77
C GLN A 275 -2.18 -3.54 16.98
N PHE A 276 -1.93 -2.24 17.09
CA PHE A 276 -0.79 -1.62 16.46
C PHE A 276 -0.10 -0.69 17.44
N SER A 277 1.21 -0.81 17.46
CA SER A 277 2.12 -0.01 18.26
C SER A 277 3.12 0.69 17.35
N SER A 278 3.87 1.66 17.89
CA SER A 278 4.91 2.33 17.11
C SER A 278 6.11 2.72 17.95
N TRP A 279 7.29 2.61 17.36
CA TRP A 279 8.56 3.13 17.89
C TRP A 279 8.93 4.52 17.36
N MET A 280 8.23 5.03 16.35
CA MET A 280 8.55 6.32 15.72
C MET A 280 8.35 7.47 16.70
N GLY A 281 9.45 8.13 17.09
CA GLY A 281 9.48 9.20 18.10
C GLY A 281 9.45 8.70 19.56
N GLY A 282 9.47 7.38 19.78
CA GLY A 282 9.60 6.75 21.10
C GLY A 282 10.99 6.15 21.32
N ASP A 283 11.48 5.39 20.34
CA ASP A 283 12.80 4.78 20.37
C ASP A 283 13.89 5.86 20.27
N ARG A 284 14.75 5.89 21.28
CA ARG A 284 15.83 6.86 21.47
C ARG A 284 17.19 6.19 21.63
N ASP A 285 17.26 4.87 21.47
CA ASP A 285 18.52 4.15 21.57
C ASP A 285 19.44 4.58 20.42
N GLY A 286 20.64 5.08 20.75
CA GLY A 286 21.61 5.59 19.78
C GLY A 286 21.16 6.80 18.95
N ASN A 287 19.99 7.41 19.19
CA ASN A 287 19.44 8.49 18.36
C ASN A 287 19.12 9.77 19.16
N PRO A 288 20.05 10.74 19.24
CA PRO A 288 19.86 11.97 20.02
C PRO A 288 18.79 12.91 19.44
N ARG A 289 18.30 12.65 18.22
CA ARG A 289 17.24 13.46 17.59
C ARG A 289 15.86 13.21 18.23
N VAL A 290 15.68 12.13 18.99
CA VAL A 290 14.42 11.81 19.66
C VAL A 290 14.42 12.37 21.09
N THR A 291 14.03 13.64 21.20
CA THR A 291 13.94 14.35 22.49
C THR A 291 12.61 14.09 23.22
N PRO A 292 12.47 14.45 24.50
CA PRO A 292 11.19 14.38 25.21
C PRO A 292 10.06 15.14 24.51
N GLU A 293 10.36 16.30 23.92
CA GLU A 293 9.42 17.11 23.15
C GLU A 293 8.96 16.37 21.89
N VAL A 294 9.89 15.71 21.18
CA VAL A 294 9.55 14.87 20.03
C VAL A 294 8.56 13.76 20.43
N THR A 295 8.83 13.04 21.53
CA THR A 295 7.92 12.00 22.03
C THR A 295 6.54 12.58 22.35
N ARG A 296 6.49 13.74 23.01
CA ARG A 296 5.22 14.44 23.29
C ARG A 296 4.47 14.80 22.00
N ASP A 297 5.18 15.35 21.02
CA ASP A 297 4.61 15.78 19.74
C ASP A 297 4.01 14.61 18.97
N VAL A 298 4.71 13.49 18.86
CA VAL A 298 4.19 12.31 18.14
C VAL A 298 2.95 11.72 18.80
N CYS A 299 2.87 11.74 20.15
CA CYS A 299 1.65 11.33 20.86
C CYS A 299 0.47 12.25 20.53
N LEU A 300 0.67 13.57 20.51
CA LEU A 300 -0.38 14.52 20.15
C LEU A 300 -0.80 14.38 18.68
N LEU A 301 0.16 14.19 17.77
CA LEU A 301 -0.10 13.93 16.36
C LEU A 301 -0.93 12.66 16.17
N ALA A 302 -0.60 11.56 16.86
CA ALA A 302 -1.37 10.33 16.80
C ALA A 302 -2.83 10.53 17.25
N ARG A 303 -3.05 11.27 18.35
CA ARG A 303 -4.41 11.59 18.84
C ARG A 303 -5.19 12.45 17.84
N MET A 304 -4.54 13.45 17.23
CA MET A 304 -5.15 14.29 16.21
C MET A 304 -5.52 13.48 14.96
N MET A 305 -4.64 12.60 14.49
CA MET A 305 -4.91 11.74 13.33
C MET A 305 -6.06 10.77 13.59
N ALA A 306 -6.12 10.17 14.78
CA ALA A 306 -7.23 9.32 15.18
C ALA A 306 -8.56 10.09 15.19
N ALA A 307 -8.58 11.28 15.79
CA ALA A 307 -9.77 12.14 15.81
C ALA A 307 -10.26 12.48 14.40
N ASN A 308 -9.36 12.81 13.48
CA ASN A 308 -9.71 13.10 12.09
C ASN A 308 -10.30 11.89 11.35
N LEU A 309 -9.75 10.68 11.57
CA LEU A 309 -10.28 9.46 10.99
C LEU A 309 -11.69 9.15 11.52
N TYR A 310 -11.91 9.26 12.83
CA TYR A 310 -13.24 9.09 13.42
C TYR A 310 -14.22 10.15 12.95
N PHE A 311 -13.79 11.41 12.81
CA PHE A 311 -14.64 12.50 12.35
C PHE A 311 -15.19 12.23 10.94
N SER A 312 -14.35 11.81 10.00
CA SER A 312 -14.83 11.45 8.66
C SER A 312 -15.77 10.25 8.68
N GLN A 313 -15.51 9.23 9.51
CA GLN A 313 -16.37 8.05 9.61
C GLN A 313 -17.73 8.34 10.25
N ILE A 314 -17.79 9.24 11.24
CA ILE A 314 -19.07 9.58 11.87
C ILE A 314 -19.96 10.38 10.92
N GLU A 315 -19.39 11.22 10.05
CA GLU A 315 -20.13 11.93 9.00
C GLU A 315 -20.80 10.94 8.04
N ASP A 316 -20.07 9.95 7.51
CA ASP A 316 -20.63 8.91 6.65
C ASP A 316 -21.74 8.13 7.38
N LEU A 317 -21.51 7.76 8.64
CA LEU A 317 -22.49 7.04 9.45
C LEU A 317 -23.77 7.85 9.69
N MET A 318 -23.68 9.17 9.85
CA MET A 318 -24.84 10.05 9.99
C MET A 318 -25.73 10.04 8.75
N PHE A 319 -25.16 9.91 7.54
CA PHE A 319 -25.93 9.78 6.30
C PHE A 319 -26.64 8.41 6.21
N GLU A 320 -25.97 7.33 6.63
CA GLU A 320 -26.52 5.99 6.57
C GLU A 320 -27.62 5.75 7.63
N LEU A 321 -27.42 6.23 8.86
CA LEU A 321 -28.32 6.02 10.00
C LEU A 321 -29.55 6.95 9.98
N SER A 322 -30.30 6.92 8.89
CA SER A 322 -31.54 7.70 8.69
C SER A 322 -32.78 7.10 9.37
N MET A 323 -32.61 6.02 10.15
CA MET A 323 -33.70 5.32 10.83
C MET A 323 -34.35 6.16 11.93
N TRP A 324 -35.68 6.13 12.01
CA TRP A 324 -36.45 6.85 13.04
C TRP A 324 -36.81 5.98 14.26
N ARG A 325 -36.82 4.66 14.11
CA ARG A 325 -37.09 3.74 15.23
C ARG A 325 -35.84 3.57 16.08
N CYS A 326 -35.98 3.75 17.39
CA CYS A 326 -34.89 3.62 18.36
C CYS A 326 -35.42 3.01 19.67
N SER A 327 -34.50 2.56 20.53
CA SER A 327 -34.83 2.15 21.89
C SER A 327 -35.23 3.35 22.75
N ASP A 328 -35.89 3.08 23.87
CA ASP A 328 -36.27 4.12 24.83
C ASP A 328 -35.06 4.85 25.42
N GLU A 329 -34.00 4.11 25.72
CA GLU A 329 -32.73 4.65 26.19
C GLU A 329 -32.14 5.66 25.19
N LEU A 330 -32.05 5.28 23.91
CA LEU A 330 -31.51 6.15 22.86
C LEU A 330 -32.39 7.39 22.65
N ARG A 331 -33.72 7.23 22.70
CA ARG A 331 -34.68 8.33 22.57
C ARG A 331 -34.52 9.37 23.68
N ILE A 332 -34.43 8.93 24.94
CA ILE A 332 -34.20 9.83 26.09
C ILE A 332 -32.89 10.60 25.89
N ARG A 333 -31.82 9.91 25.49
CA ARG A 333 -30.52 10.54 25.30
C ARG A 333 -30.50 11.55 24.15
N ALA A 334 -31.15 11.23 23.04
CA ALA A 334 -31.27 12.13 21.90
C ALA A 334 -32.05 13.41 22.27
N ASP A 335 -33.15 13.26 23.02
CA ASP A 335 -33.96 14.39 23.47
C ASP A 335 -33.19 15.34 24.41
N GLU A 336 -32.37 14.79 25.33
CA GLU A 336 -31.49 15.57 26.20
C GLU A 336 -30.49 16.41 25.39
N LEU A 337 -29.82 15.80 24.43
CA LEU A 337 -28.83 16.46 23.56
C LEU A 337 -29.47 17.53 22.67
N HIS A 338 -30.68 17.27 22.14
CA HIS A 338 -31.40 18.25 21.33
C HIS A 338 -31.82 19.48 22.15
N ARG A 339 -32.28 19.28 23.39
CA ARG A 339 -32.64 20.38 24.30
C ARG A 339 -31.42 21.21 24.73
N SER A 340 -30.28 20.57 25.00
CA SER A 340 -29.06 21.27 25.39
C SER A 340 -28.45 22.06 24.22
N SER A 341 -28.47 21.51 23.01
CA SER A 341 -28.04 22.19 21.79
C SER A 341 -28.87 23.46 21.50
N ARG A 342 -30.20 23.39 21.68
CA ARG A 342 -31.08 24.56 21.56
C ARG A 342 -30.79 25.65 22.61
N LYS A 343 -30.36 25.29 23.82
CA LYS A 343 -29.92 26.26 24.84
C LYS A 343 -28.59 26.91 24.47
N ALA A 344 -27.64 26.17 23.91
CA ALA A 344 -26.35 26.71 23.46
C ALA A 344 -26.51 27.65 22.24
N ALA A 345 -27.35 27.29 21.27
CA ALA A 345 -27.64 28.16 20.12
C ALA A 345 -28.31 29.49 20.52
N LYS A 346 -29.17 29.49 21.54
CA LYS A 346 -29.74 30.72 22.12
C LYS A 346 -28.69 31.63 22.78
N HIS A 347 -27.59 31.07 23.31
CA HIS A 347 -26.50 31.87 23.90
C HIS A 347 -25.60 32.50 22.82
N TYR A 348 -25.42 31.87 21.67
CA TYR A 348 -24.62 32.42 20.57
C TYR A 348 -25.34 33.51 19.76
N ILE A 349 -26.67 33.46 19.67
CA ILE A 349 -27.45 34.50 18.98
C ILE A 349 -27.63 35.76 19.86
N GLY A 350 -27.40 35.66 21.18
CA GLY A 350 -27.52 36.77 22.13
C GLY A 350 -26.32 37.71 22.25
N ASN A 351 -25.16 37.40 21.64
CA ASN A 351 -23.92 38.19 21.77
C ASN A 351 -23.48 38.90 20.47
N ARG A 352 -24.39 39.08 19.50
CA ARG A 352 -24.17 40.01 18.37
C ARG A 352 -24.96 41.29 18.57
N THR A 353 -24.59 42.09 19.57
CA THR A 353 -24.92 43.52 19.61
C THR A 353 -23.84 44.24 20.41
N VAL A 354 -23.15 45.19 19.75
CA VAL A 354 -22.20 46.20 20.30
C VAL A 354 -20.84 45.57 20.71
N ILE A 355 -19.67 45.82 20.09
CA ILE A 355 -19.07 47.00 19.44
C ILE A 355 -18.30 46.54 18.19
#